data_AF-A0AAU7NDD4-F1
#
_entry.id   AF-A0AAU7NDD4-F1
#
_cell.length_a   1.000
_cell.length_b   1.000
_cell.length_c   1.000
_cell.angle_alpha   90.00
_cell.angle_beta   90.00
_cell.angle_gamma   90.00
#
_symmetry.space_group_name_H-M   'P 1'
#
loop_
_entity.id
_entity.type
_entity.pdbx_description
1 polymer ?
#
loop_
_entity_poly.entity_id
_entity_poly.type
_entity_poly.pdbx_seq_one_letter_code
_entity_poly.pdbx_strand_id
1 'polypeptide(L)'
;MMNDDIYYYKKRIREEWSLTLSQDDPHRTGIQFARRARLARVVGLAAMFVPVAEILVSHFLPGGWWLLLVGWAFIWPHFAWQLSCRAASPHQQEIFNLKMDAVIAGVWIGVMGMYVLPTAALVMMVGMNMMGSGGCRLFIAGIVLTLLTALLTLPLAGRSQPFNPGALEWGLTLPVLMLYPMLFAWLSHRTAVRLAEHKRRLEMMSTRDGMTGVFNRRHWEMLLRNEFEHCRRSHCTATILLIDIDHFKNINDTWGHDAGDKAIVAITRQLQMSVRSGDAIGRFGGDEFAVIMSQTAAESAIAVMSRVHARLETLSLPCAPKEPLRISVGVAPWGPQFVHYREWLKAADVALYKAKNAGRGRTEVAA
;
A
#
# COMPACT_ATOMS: atom_id res chain seq x y z
N MET A 1 -41.70 13.82 -13.77
CA MET A 1 -40.66 13.09 -14.55
C MET A 1 -39.36 13.91 -14.64
N MET A 2 -38.94 14.58 -13.55
CA MET A 2 -37.80 15.50 -13.55
C MET A 2 -37.06 15.44 -12.20
N ASN A 3 -36.77 14.22 -11.73
CA ASN A 3 -36.07 14.00 -10.45
C ASN A 3 -35.00 12.90 -10.54
N ASP A 4 -35.08 11.99 -11.53
CA ASP A 4 -34.09 10.93 -11.73
C ASP A 4 -32.79 11.46 -12.34
N ASP A 5 -32.85 12.44 -13.25
CA ASP A 5 -31.64 13.03 -13.85
C ASP A 5 -30.77 13.77 -12.83
N ILE A 6 -31.39 14.43 -11.83
CA ILE A 6 -30.67 15.10 -10.74
C ILE A 6 -30.02 14.06 -9.83
N TYR A 7 -30.68 12.91 -9.57
CA TYR A 7 -30.11 11.84 -8.76
C TYR A 7 -28.92 11.18 -9.46
N TYR A 8 -29.03 10.86 -10.75
CA TYR A 8 -27.94 10.32 -11.54
C TYR A 8 -26.78 11.31 -11.71
N TYR A 9 -27.06 12.60 -11.90
CA TYR A 9 -26.04 13.64 -11.99
C TYR A 9 -25.31 13.84 -10.65
N LYS A 10 -26.03 13.86 -9.52
CA LYS A 10 -25.44 14.02 -8.18
C LYS A 10 -24.67 12.76 -7.75
N LYS A 11 -25.13 11.57 -8.16
CA LYS A 11 -24.42 10.29 -7.96
C LYS A 11 -23.16 10.23 -8.81
N ARG A 12 -23.22 10.65 -10.09
CA ARG A 12 -22.07 10.73 -10.99
C ARG A 12 -21.05 11.77 -10.52
N ILE A 13 -21.47 12.94 -10.04
CA ILE A 13 -20.57 13.93 -9.42
C ILE A 13 -19.97 13.36 -8.14
N ARG A 14 -20.75 12.71 -7.27
CA ARG A 14 -20.20 12.08 -6.06
C ARG A 14 -19.24 10.94 -6.40
N GLU A 15 -19.48 10.20 -7.48
CA GLU A 15 -18.60 9.15 -8.01
C GLU A 15 -17.34 9.75 -8.65
N GLU A 16 -17.44 10.79 -9.49
CA GLU A 16 -16.32 11.57 -10.05
C GLU A 16 -15.49 12.26 -8.95
N TRP A 17 -16.13 12.79 -7.91
CA TRP A 17 -15.46 13.35 -6.72
C TRP A 17 -14.80 12.25 -5.88
N SER A 18 -15.43 11.07 -5.75
CA SER A 18 -14.83 9.93 -5.05
C SER A 18 -13.70 9.26 -5.85
N LEU A 19 -13.76 9.34 -7.18
CA LEU A 19 -12.73 8.88 -8.13
C LEU A 19 -11.55 9.86 -8.19
N THR A 20 -11.79 11.18 -8.09
CA THR A 20 -10.73 12.19 -7.89
C THR A 20 -10.16 12.17 -6.46
N LEU A 21 -10.93 11.73 -5.47
CA LEU A 21 -10.45 11.45 -4.10
C LEU A 21 -9.87 10.03 -3.93
N SER A 22 -9.80 9.24 -5.00
CA SER A 22 -9.27 7.90 -5.03
C SER A 22 -7.90 7.90 -5.71
N GLN A 23 -6.90 7.55 -4.91
CA GLN A 23 -5.48 7.28 -5.24
C GLN A 23 -4.54 8.48 -5.04
N ASP A 24 -3.85 8.45 -3.89
CA ASP A 24 -2.61 9.17 -3.57
C ASP A 24 -2.59 10.69 -3.81
N ASP A 25 -3.40 11.45 -3.07
CA ASP A 25 -3.11 12.90 -2.90
C ASP A 25 -1.72 13.05 -2.23
N PRO A 26 -0.68 13.47 -2.98
CA PRO A 26 0.69 13.56 -2.49
C PRO A 26 0.81 14.57 -1.34
N HIS A 27 -0.11 15.54 -1.30
CA HIS A 27 -0.19 16.51 -0.24
C HIS A 27 -0.65 15.86 1.08
N ARG A 28 -1.74 15.06 1.02
CA ARG A 28 -2.28 14.37 2.21
C ARG A 28 -1.31 13.34 2.79
N THR A 29 -0.65 12.56 1.93
CA THR A 29 0.38 11.60 2.36
C THR A 29 1.60 12.33 2.96
N GLY A 30 1.99 13.46 2.39
CA GLY A 30 3.02 14.35 2.93
C GLY A 30 2.68 14.89 4.33
N ILE A 31 1.43 15.31 4.58
CA ILE A 31 0.99 15.76 5.93
C ILE A 31 1.06 14.60 6.93
N GLN A 32 0.65 13.40 6.55
CA GLN A 32 0.74 12.21 7.42
C GLN A 32 2.19 11.85 7.74
N PHE A 33 3.11 12.06 6.80
CA PHE A 33 4.54 11.93 7.03
C PHE A 33 5.05 12.96 8.04
N ALA A 34 4.78 14.26 7.81
CA ALA A 34 5.16 15.33 8.73
C ALA A 34 4.58 15.13 10.14
N ARG A 35 3.38 14.55 10.27
CA ARG A 35 2.74 14.31 11.57
C ARG A 35 3.47 13.24 12.37
N ARG A 36 3.98 12.21 11.69
CA ARG A 36 4.78 11.15 12.29
C ARG A 36 6.13 11.68 12.77
N ALA A 37 6.83 12.45 11.92
CA ALA A 37 8.11 13.06 12.26
C ALA A 37 7.99 14.06 13.43
N ARG A 38 6.88 14.82 13.49
CA ARG A 38 6.63 15.82 14.55
C ARG A 38 6.72 15.22 15.96
N LEU A 39 6.12 14.06 16.21
CA LEU A 39 6.09 13.49 17.57
C LEU A 39 7.50 13.13 18.04
N ALA A 40 8.30 12.49 17.18
CA ALA A 40 9.70 12.18 17.49
C ALA A 40 10.53 13.47 17.68
N ARG A 41 10.33 14.48 16.82
CA ARG A 41 11.00 15.79 16.95
C ARG A 41 10.65 16.49 18.28
N VAL A 42 9.37 16.62 18.63
CA VAL A 42 8.93 17.29 19.86
C VAL A 42 9.55 16.63 21.09
N VAL A 43 9.46 15.30 21.19
CA VAL A 43 9.97 14.59 22.37
C VAL A 43 11.50 14.61 22.42
N GLY A 44 12.17 14.42 21.27
CA GLY A 44 13.63 14.46 21.20
C GLY A 44 14.18 15.84 21.58
N LEU A 45 13.67 16.91 20.96
CA LEU A 45 14.13 18.27 21.22
C LEU A 45 13.84 18.72 22.66
N ALA A 46 12.68 18.37 23.21
CA ALA A 46 12.36 18.63 24.62
C ALA A 46 13.27 17.85 25.58
N ALA A 47 13.58 16.58 25.28
CA ALA A 47 14.48 15.77 26.10
C ALA A 47 15.92 16.31 26.09
N MET A 48 16.37 16.85 24.95
CA MET A 48 17.69 17.46 24.82
C MET A 48 17.83 18.83 25.50
N PHE A 49 16.73 19.48 25.90
CA PHE A 49 16.79 20.77 26.58
C PHE A 49 17.66 20.71 27.84
N VAL A 50 17.48 19.68 28.67
CA VAL A 50 18.12 19.61 29.99
C VAL A 50 19.64 19.35 29.89
N PRO A 51 20.14 18.37 29.10
CA PRO A 51 21.58 18.18 28.91
C PRO A 51 22.29 19.39 28.28
N VAL A 52 21.63 20.08 27.34
CA VAL A 52 22.21 21.28 26.71
C VAL A 52 22.21 22.47 27.68
N ALA A 53 21.13 22.63 28.45
CA ALA A 53 21.04 23.68 29.48
C ALA A 53 22.12 23.55 30.55
N GLU A 54 22.45 22.33 30.98
CA GLU A 54 23.53 22.07 31.95
C GLU A 54 24.88 22.63 31.47
N ILE A 55 25.22 22.38 30.20
CA ILE A 55 26.46 22.88 29.60
C ILE A 55 26.43 24.41 29.53
N LEU A 56 25.28 25.00 29.17
CA LEU A 56 25.13 26.46 29.12
C LEU A 56 25.35 27.12 30.50
N VAL A 57 24.86 26.50 31.57
CA VAL A 57 25.13 26.96 32.95
C VAL A 57 26.62 26.87 33.26
N SER A 58 27.26 25.75 32.90
CA SER A 58 28.67 25.48 33.19
C SER A 58 29.63 26.42 32.46
N HIS A 59 29.24 26.90 31.27
CA HIS A 59 30.05 27.79 30.42
C HIS A 59 29.75 29.29 30.61
N PHE A 60 28.77 29.67 31.45
CA PHE A 60 28.32 31.05 31.65
C PHE A 60 28.03 31.82 30.33
N LEU A 61 27.31 31.18 29.41
CA LEU A 61 26.96 31.82 28.14
C LEU A 61 25.96 32.99 28.31
N PRO A 62 26.06 34.06 27.50
CA PRO A 62 25.13 35.20 27.54
C PRO A 62 23.66 34.78 27.41
N GLY A 63 22.74 35.56 28.02
CA GLY A 63 21.30 35.27 28.06
C GLY A 63 20.63 35.03 26.70
N GLY A 64 21.18 35.52 25.60
CA GLY A 64 20.68 35.26 24.25
C GLY A 64 20.68 33.77 23.86
N TRP A 65 21.66 32.99 24.34
CA TRP A 65 21.72 31.54 24.06
C TRP A 65 20.59 30.76 24.72
N TRP A 66 20.12 31.21 25.88
CA TRP A 66 18.97 30.60 26.56
C TRP A 66 17.68 30.79 25.77
N LEU A 67 17.47 31.97 25.19
CA LEU A 67 16.31 32.22 24.32
C LEU A 67 16.35 31.34 23.06
N LEU A 68 17.53 31.16 22.46
CA LEU A 68 17.71 30.25 21.33
C LEU A 68 17.46 28.79 21.71
N LEU A 69 17.91 28.35 22.90
CA LEU A 69 17.67 27.00 23.39
C LEU A 69 16.18 26.72 23.59
N VAL A 70 15.45 27.64 24.24
CA VAL A 70 14.00 27.53 24.43
C VAL A 70 13.27 27.54 23.09
N GLY A 71 13.66 28.44 22.18
CA GLY A 71 13.11 28.51 20.84
C GLY A 71 13.30 27.22 20.06
N TRP A 72 14.49 26.64 20.09
CA TRP A 72 14.80 25.39 19.41
C TRP A 72 14.10 24.17 20.05
N ALA A 73 14.10 24.06 21.37
CA ALA A 73 13.53 22.90 22.07
C ALA A 73 11.99 22.85 21.96
N PHE A 74 11.33 24.01 22.10
CA PHE A 74 9.87 24.05 22.28
C PHE A 74 9.11 24.74 21.14
N ILE A 75 9.68 25.76 20.48
CA ILE A 75 8.96 26.53 19.45
C ILE A 75 9.16 25.91 18.06
N TRP A 76 10.41 25.58 17.72
CA TRP A 76 10.80 25.05 16.42
C TRP A 76 10.01 23.81 15.98
N PRO A 77 9.80 22.76 16.80
CA PRO A 77 9.01 21.60 16.36
C PRO A 77 7.58 21.95 15.90
N HIS A 78 6.95 22.96 16.51
CA HIS A 78 5.63 23.43 16.13
C HIS A 78 5.67 24.30 14.88
N PHE A 79 6.70 25.13 14.76
CA PHE A 79 6.92 25.97 13.58
C PHE A 79 7.21 25.12 12.33
N ALA A 80 8.11 24.14 12.44
CA ALA A 80 8.41 23.17 11.39
C ALA A 80 7.13 22.43 10.91
N TRP A 81 6.29 22.00 11.86
CA TRP A 81 4.99 21.40 11.52
C TRP A 81 4.08 22.35 10.75
N GLN A 82 3.98 23.61 11.15
CA GLN A 82 3.18 24.62 10.44
C GLN A 82 3.71 24.88 9.03
N LEU A 83 5.03 24.94 8.85
CA LEU A 83 5.66 25.07 7.54
C LEU A 83 5.29 23.88 6.64
N SER A 84 5.40 22.65 7.15
CA SER A 84 5.03 21.43 6.39
C SER A 84 3.54 21.41 6.02
N CYS A 85 2.65 21.89 6.90
CA CYS A 85 1.21 21.92 6.61
C CYS A 85 0.79 22.98 5.58
N ARG A 86 1.54 24.07 5.46
CA ARG A 86 1.24 25.18 4.53
C ARG A 86 1.95 25.03 3.18
N ALA A 87 2.91 24.13 3.07
CA ALA A 87 3.69 23.93 1.86
C ALA A 87 2.88 23.21 0.78
N ALA A 88 3.09 23.61 -0.48
CA ALA A 88 2.52 22.91 -1.64
C ALA A 88 2.97 21.44 -1.73
N SER A 89 4.18 21.13 -1.23
CA SER A 89 4.69 19.76 -1.08
C SER A 89 5.13 19.51 0.37
N PRO A 90 4.21 19.06 1.25
CA PRO A 90 4.49 18.84 2.67
C PRO A 90 5.62 17.85 2.92
N HIS A 91 5.77 16.83 2.07
CA HIS A 91 6.82 15.83 2.18
C HIS A 91 8.22 16.44 1.94
N GLN A 92 8.38 17.23 0.87
CA GLN A 92 9.65 17.89 0.58
C GLN A 92 9.99 18.93 1.65
N GLN A 93 8.98 19.67 2.14
CA GLN A 93 9.17 20.64 3.21
C GLN A 93 9.61 19.98 4.52
N GLU A 94 9.06 18.81 4.86
CA GLU A 94 9.48 18.09 6.05
C GLU A 94 10.91 17.57 5.94
N ILE A 95 11.33 17.08 4.76
CA ILE A 95 12.73 16.72 4.51
C ILE A 95 13.65 17.94 4.70
N PHE A 96 13.23 19.11 4.25
CA PHE A 96 13.97 20.35 4.46
C PHE A 96 14.07 20.69 5.96
N ASN A 97 12.97 20.61 6.71
CA ASN A 97 12.97 20.84 8.15
C ASN A 97 13.90 19.87 8.90
N LEU A 98 13.97 18.59 8.50
CA LEU A 98 14.91 17.62 9.07
C LEU A 98 16.38 17.98 8.79
N LYS A 99 16.69 18.56 7.62
CA LYS A 99 18.04 19.08 7.35
C LYS A 99 18.35 20.30 8.21
N MET A 100 17.37 21.17 8.46
CA MET A 100 17.51 22.28 9.40
C MET A 100 17.73 21.78 10.83
N ASP A 101 17.06 20.70 11.25
CA ASP A 101 17.32 20.05 12.54
C ASP A 101 18.80 19.63 12.68
N ALA A 102 19.37 19.04 11.62
CA ALA A 102 20.77 18.63 11.59
C ALA A 102 21.76 19.80 11.66
N VAL A 103 21.45 20.88 10.93
CA VAL A 103 22.24 22.13 10.98
C VAL A 103 22.22 22.73 12.38
N ILE A 104 21.03 22.87 12.99
CA ILE A 104 20.91 23.48 14.32
C ILE A 104 21.56 22.57 15.39
N ALA A 105 21.44 21.25 15.26
CA ALA A 105 22.13 20.32 16.15
C ALA A 105 23.65 20.46 16.07
N GLY A 106 24.22 20.62 14.87
CA GLY A 106 25.65 20.88 14.72
C GLY A 106 26.08 22.22 15.34
N VAL A 107 25.29 23.29 15.18
CA VAL A 107 25.51 24.56 15.88
C VAL A 107 25.57 24.37 17.39
N TRP A 108 24.62 23.63 17.98
CA TRP A 108 24.65 23.32 19.41
C TRP A 108 25.89 22.52 19.81
N ILE A 109 26.28 21.51 19.04
CA ILE A 109 27.48 20.70 19.30
C ILE A 109 28.75 21.58 19.34
N GLY A 110 28.89 22.49 18.37
CA GLY A 110 30.03 23.40 18.32
C GLY A 110 30.03 24.42 19.46
N VAL A 111 28.88 25.05 19.76
CA VAL A 111 28.74 26.03 20.86
C VAL A 111 28.99 25.39 22.23
N MET A 112 28.58 24.15 22.43
CA MET A 112 28.86 23.39 23.64
C MET A 112 30.33 23.01 23.78
N GLY A 113 31.16 23.13 22.74
CA GLY A 113 32.57 22.70 22.79
C GLY A 113 32.75 21.18 22.69
N MET A 114 31.81 20.47 22.04
CA MET A 114 31.81 19.02 21.78
C MET A 114 31.86 18.13 23.02
N TYR A 115 31.09 18.46 24.07
CA TYR A 115 30.89 17.56 25.21
C TYR A 115 30.37 16.20 24.74
N VAL A 116 31.04 15.14 25.17
CA VAL A 116 30.90 13.82 24.56
C VAL A 116 29.48 13.28 24.70
N LEU A 117 28.87 13.37 25.88
CA LEU A 117 27.57 12.75 26.11
C LEU A 117 26.44 13.51 25.38
N PRO A 118 26.24 14.84 25.56
CA PRO A 118 25.17 15.56 24.86
C PRO A 118 25.39 15.60 23.35
N THR A 119 26.64 15.62 22.88
CA THR A 119 26.95 15.48 21.44
C THR A 119 26.51 14.12 20.92
N ALA A 120 26.84 13.02 21.61
CA ALA A 120 26.40 11.69 21.22
C ALA A 120 24.87 11.58 21.21
N ALA A 121 24.19 12.15 22.20
CA ALA A 121 22.73 12.16 22.28
C ALA A 121 22.08 12.96 21.13
N LEU A 122 22.63 14.14 20.77
CA LEU A 122 22.16 14.95 19.65
C LEU A 122 22.35 14.24 18.30
N VAL A 123 23.55 13.72 18.05
CA VAL A 123 23.87 13.00 16.80
C VAL A 123 22.98 11.77 16.66
N MET A 124 22.80 11.00 17.74
CA MET A 124 21.90 9.86 17.77
C MET A 124 20.45 10.29 17.47
N MET A 125 19.93 11.28 18.19
CA MET A 125 18.55 11.73 18.03
C MET A 125 18.25 12.22 16.62
N VAL A 126 19.08 13.13 16.07
CA VAL A 126 18.94 13.64 14.70
C VAL A 126 19.12 12.51 13.69
N GLY A 127 20.12 11.67 13.88
CA GLY A 127 20.39 10.51 13.04
C GLY A 127 19.19 9.57 12.95
N MET A 128 18.58 9.22 14.08
CA MET A 128 17.37 8.38 14.11
C MET A 128 16.21 9.04 13.37
N ASN A 129 15.96 10.33 13.60
CA ASN A 129 14.90 11.07 12.90
C ASN A 129 15.09 11.06 11.39
N MET A 130 16.32 11.25 10.92
CA MET A 130 16.63 11.25 9.49
C MET A 130 16.57 9.85 8.88
N MET A 131 17.07 8.85 9.60
CA MET A 131 17.02 7.44 9.17
C MET A 131 15.58 6.94 9.02
N GLY A 132 14.71 7.18 10.01
CA GLY A 132 13.32 6.75 9.92
C GLY A 132 12.46 7.57 8.95
N SER A 133 12.91 8.75 8.55
CA SER A 133 12.17 9.64 7.64
C SER A 133 12.60 9.51 6.18
N GLY A 134 13.89 9.29 5.89
CA GLY A 134 14.42 9.28 4.52
C GLY A 134 15.49 8.23 4.26
N GLY A 135 15.66 7.26 5.15
CA GLY A 135 16.62 6.16 5.03
C GLY A 135 18.09 6.62 5.03
N CYS A 136 18.96 5.73 4.54
CA CYS A 136 20.42 5.94 4.60
C CYS A 136 20.89 7.20 3.88
N ARG A 137 20.26 7.58 2.75
CA ARG A 137 20.67 8.77 1.98
C ARG A 137 20.46 10.06 2.78
N LEU A 138 19.30 10.21 3.42
CA LEU A 138 19.01 11.38 4.24
C LEU A 138 19.84 11.38 5.53
N PHE A 139 20.05 10.21 6.12
CA PHE A 139 20.91 10.02 7.29
C PHE A 139 22.35 10.49 7.05
N ILE A 140 22.97 10.04 5.95
CA ILE A 140 24.35 10.44 5.59
C ILE A 140 24.42 11.96 5.34
N ALA A 141 23.47 12.51 4.59
CA ALA A 141 23.41 13.96 4.36
C ALA A 141 23.28 14.74 5.68
N GLY A 142 22.50 14.22 6.62
CA GLY A 142 22.35 14.75 7.96
C GLY A 142 23.62 14.76 8.79
N ILE A 143 24.34 13.63 8.83
CA ILE A 143 25.62 13.54 9.52
C ILE A 143 26.61 14.55 8.95
N VAL A 144 26.70 14.65 7.63
CA VAL A 144 27.60 15.61 6.97
C VAL A 144 27.25 17.05 7.35
N LEU A 145 25.96 17.43 7.31
CA LEU A 145 25.50 18.76 7.71
C LEU A 145 25.81 19.06 9.19
N THR A 146 25.56 18.08 10.07
CA THR A 146 25.81 18.20 11.50
C THR A 146 27.30 18.40 11.79
N LEU A 147 28.17 17.58 11.18
CA LEU A 147 29.63 17.69 11.34
C LEU A 147 30.16 19.02 10.81
N LEU A 148 29.73 19.44 9.63
CA LEU A 148 30.18 20.69 9.00
C LEU A 148 29.80 21.90 9.88
N THR A 149 28.56 21.95 10.36
CA THR A 149 28.08 23.07 11.18
C THR A 149 28.67 23.05 12.59
N ALA A 150 28.95 21.88 13.17
CA ALA A 150 29.70 21.77 14.42
C ALA A 150 31.13 22.29 14.30
N LEU A 151 31.85 21.92 13.24
CA LEU A 151 33.20 22.41 12.98
C LEU A 151 33.24 23.92 12.78
N LEU A 152 32.27 24.48 12.05
CA LEU A 152 32.17 25.93 11.83
C LEU A 152 31.89 26.72 13.11
N THR A 153 31.16 26.14 14.07
CA THR A 153 30.75 26.84 15.29
C THR A 153 31.64 26.55 16.49
N LEU A 154 32.52 25.55 16.41
CA LEU A 154 33.47 25.17 17.46
C LEU A 154 34.33 26.33 18.01
N PRO A 155 34.82 27.29 17.19
CA PRO A 155 35.59 28.42 17.71
C PRO A 155 34.83 29.29 18.72
N LEU A 156 33.49 29.28 18.69
CA LEU A 156 32.65 30.05 19.62
C LEU A 156 32.71 29.52 21.06
N ALA A 157 33.05 28.23 21.26
CA ALA A 157 33.12 27.63 22.58
C ALA A 157 34.36 28.07 23.39
N GLY A 158 35.41 28.56 22.73
CA GLY A 158 36.64 29.06 23.35
C GLY A 158 37.54 27.99 24.00
N ARG A 159 37.01 26.83 24.42
CA ARG A 159 37.73 25.65 24.91
C ARG A 159 36.96 24.37 24.61
N SER A 160 37.66 23.33 24.15
CA SER A 160 37.15 21.95 24.14
C SER A 160 37.41 21.31 25.51
N GLN A 161 36.46 20.51 26.00
CA GLN A 161 36.61 19.80 27.28
C GLN A 161 37.42 18.49 27.09
N PRO A 162 38.25 18.07 28.06
CA PRO A 162 38.77 16.70 28.10
C PRO A 162 37.66 15.63 28.21
N PHE A 163 37.95 14.40 27.76
CA PHE A 163 37.08 13.20 27.82
C PHE A 163 36.81 12.71 29.25
N ASN A 164 36.30 13.56 30.15
CA ASN A 164 35.94 13.19 31.52
C ASN A 164 34.60 13.82 31.93
N PRO A 165 33.47 13.20 31.50
CA PRO A 165 32.13 13.71 31.78
C PRO A 165 31.82 13.75 33.29
N GLY A 166 31.14 14.80 33.74
CA GLY A 166 30.73 14.96 35.14
C GLY A 166 29.60 14.01 35.55
N ALA A 167 29.41 13.79 36.86
CA ALA A 167 28.31 12.96 37.37
C ALA A 167 26.92 13.50 37.00
N LEU A 168 26.77 14.83 36.95
CA LEU A 168 25.53 15.49 36.55
C LEU A 168 25.25 15.27 35.05
N GLU A 169 26.27 15.39 34.19
CA GLU A 169 26.18 15.15 32.74
C GLU A 169 25.72 13.72 32.42
N TRP A 170 26.25 12.73 33.14
CA TRP A 170 25.78 11.35 33.08
C TRP A 170 24.31 11.25 33.48
N GLY A 171 23.94 11.80 34.64
CA GLY A 171 22.57 11.72 35.16
C GLY A 171 21.51 12.36 34.25
N LEU A 172 21.86 13.45 33.56
CA LEU A 172 20.93 14.18 32.68
C LEU A 172 20.89 13.60 31.27
N THR A 173 22.01 13.10 30.75
CA THR A 173 22.09 12.62 29.35
C THR A 173 21.74 11.14 29.18
N LEU A 174 22.07 10.28 30.15
CA LEU A 174 21.79 8.84 30.07
C LEU A 174 20.32 8.51 29.83
N PRO A 175 19.35 9.14 30.51
CA PRO A 175 17.94 8.89 30.23
C PRO A 175 17.58 9.17 28.76
N VAL A 176 18.16 10.20 28.15
CA VAL A 176 17.92 10.53 26.74
C VAL A 176 18.52 9.45 25.83
N LEU A 177 19.76 9.03 26.09
CA LEU A 177 20.44 7.97 25.33
C LEU A 177 19.73 6.62 25.41
N MET A 178 19.07 6.30 26.53
CA MET A 178 18.35 5.03 26.70
C MET A 178 16.89 5.10 26.23
N LEU A 179 16.15 6.13 26.64
CA LEU A 179 14.70 6.19 26.44
C LEU A 179 14.33 6.66 25.03
N TYR A 180 15.11 7.57 24.43
CA TYR A 180 14.78 8.09 23.10
C TYR A 180 14.84 7.00 22.02
N PRO A 181 15.88 6.14 21.94
CA PRO A 181 15.90 5.08 20.94
C PRO A 181 14.76 4.07 21.11
N MET A 182 14.41 3.74 22.36
CA MET A 182 13.27 2.88 22.67
C MET A 182 11.94 3.50 22.20
N LEU A 183 11.72 4.78 22.51
CA LEU A 183 10.55 5.51 22.04
C LEU A 183 10.48 5.53 20.51
N PHE A 184 11.60 5.84 19.84
CA PHE A 184 11.67 5.91 18.39
C PHE A 184 11.42 4.54 17.75
N ALA A 185 12.00 3.47 18.31
CA ALA A 185 11.78 2.11 17.85
C ALA A 185 10.30 1.71 18.00
N TRP A 186 9.68 2.02 19.14
CA TRP A 186 8.26 1.78 19.37
C TRP A 186 7.36 2.55 18.40
N LEU A 187 7.64 3.84 18.16
CA LEU A 187 6.91 4.65 17.18
C LEU A 187 7.05 4.07 15.77
N SER A 188 8.28 3.71 15.38
CA SER A 188 8.57 3.12 14.08
C SER A 188 7.81 1.81 13.87
N HIS A 189 7.88 0.89 14.84
CA HIS A 189 7.15 -0.38 14.80
C HIS A 189 5.62 -0.18 14.69
N ARG A 190 5.05 0.70 15.51
CA ARG A 190 3.60 0.99 15.49
C ARG A 190 3.15 1.53 14.14
N THR A 191 3.94 2.40 13.51
CA THR A 191 3.61 2.93 12.18
C THR A 191 3.73 1.87 11.09
N ALA A 192 4.74 1.00 11.16
CA ALA A 192 4.91 -0.11 10.22
C ALA A 192 3.72 -1.08 10.27
N VAL A 193 3.29 -1.48 11.47
CA VAL A 193 2.13 -2.38 11.64
C VAL A 193 0.84 -1.77 11.10
N ARG A 194 0.56 -0.50 11.43
CA ARG A 194 -0.65 0.20 10.91
C ARG A 194 -0.65 0.30 9.39
N LEU A 195 0.50 0.59 8.79
CA LEU A 195 0.62 0.67 7.34
C LEU A 195 0.34 -0.70 6.70
N ALA A 196 0.91 -1.77 7.26
CA ALA A 196 0.66 -3.13 6.81
C ALA A 196 -0.81 -3.54 6.94
N GLU A 197 -1.47 -3.20 8.05
CA GLU A 197 -2.89 -3.47 8.27
C GLU A 197 -3.79 -2.72 7.28
N HIS A 198 -3.53 -1.42 7.05
CA HIS A 198 -4.29 -0.65 6.07
C HIS A 198 -4.11 -1.18 4.67
N LYS A 199 -2.88 -1.50 4.27
CA LYS A 199 -2.59 -2.13 2.97
C LYS A 199 -3.36 -3.44 2.83
N ARG A 200 -3.29 -4.33 3.83
CA ARG A 200 -4.03 -5.59 3.84
C ARG A 200 -5.53 -5.37 3.79
N ARG A 201 -6.07 -4.38 4.49
CA ARG A 201 -7.50 -4.03 4.47
C ARG A 201 -7.94 -3.53 3.09
N LEU A 202 -7.15 -2.70 2.43
CA LEU A 202 -7.42 -2.25 1.06
C LEU A 202 -7.41 -3.42 0.08
N GLU A 203 -6.39 -4.27 0.16
CA GLU A 203 -6.32 -5.52 -0.61
C GLU A 203 -7.52 -6.44 -0.31
N MET A 204 -7.96 -6.48 0.95
CA MET A 204 -9.11 -7.26 1.39
C MET A 204 -10.45 -6.73 0.88
N MET A 205 -10.63 -5.42 0.82
CA MET A 205 -11.86 -4.75 0.38
C MET A 205 -12.01 -4.69 -1.14
N SER A 206 -10.92 -4.87 -1.90
CA SER A 206 -11.03 -5.17 -3.32
C SER A 206 -11.61 -6.58 -3.47
N THR A 207 -12.92 -6.67 -3.70
CA THR A 207 -13.64 -7.92 -3.99
C THR A 207 -13.86 -8.12 -5.49
N ARG A 208 -13.81 -7.04 -6.26
CA ARG A 208 -14.01 -7.02 -7.71
C ARG A 208 -12.69 -6.79 -8.45
N ASP A 209 -12.60 -7.33 -9.65
CA ASP A 209 -11.57 -7.00 -10.61
C ASP A 209 -11.86 -5.61 -11.21
N GLY A 210 -10.86 -4.72 -11.19
CA GLY A 210 -11.04 -3.31 -11.56
C GLY A 210 -11.40 -3.08 -13.02
N MET A 211 -11.11 -4.04 -13.90
CA MET A 211 -11.32 -3.94 -15.34
C MET A 211 -12.66 -4.55 -15.78
N THR A 212 -13.02 -5.69 -15.22
CA THR A 212 -14.19 -6.47 -15.63
C THR A 212 -15.40 -6.30 -14.70
N GLY A 213 -15.17 -5.85 -13.46
CA GLY A 213 -16.22 -5.70 -12.45
C GLY A 213 -16.78 -7.03 -11.92
N VAL A 214 -16.28 -8.19 -12.38
CA VAL A 214 -16.57 -9.50 -11.76
C VAL A 214 -15.70 -9.70 -10.52
N PHE A 215 -15.89 -10.78 -9.77
CA PHE A 215 -15.07 -11.02 -8.58
C PHE A 215 -13.60 -11.19 -8.94
N ASN A 216 -12.68 -10.71 -8.12
CA ASN A 216 -11.28 -11.11 -8.28
C ASN A 216 -11.08 -12.54 -7.78
N ARG A 217 -9.98 -13.18 -8.23
CA ARG A 217 -9.62 -14.55 -7.84
C ARG A 217 -9.79 -14.82 -6.35
N ARG A 218 -9.27 -13.93 -5.50
CA ARG A 218 -9.27 -14.11 -4.03
C ARG A 218 -10.69 -14.17 -3.46
N HIS A 219 -11.57 -13.28 -3.91
CA HIS A 219 -12.96 -13.29 -3.47
C HIS A 219 -13.74 -14.45 -4.08
N TRP A 220 -13.52 -14.77 -5.35
CA TRP A 220 -14.15 -15.92 -6.00
C TRP A 220 -13.77 -17.26 -5.34
N GLU A 221 -12.50 -17.49 -5.01
CA GLU A 221 -12.06 -18.69 -4.28
C GLU A 221 -12.69 -18.79 -2.88
N MET A 222 -12.97 -17.65 -2.23
CA MET A 222 -13.72 -17.62 -0.97
C MET A 222 -15.17 -18.09 -1.16
N LEU A 223 -15.83 -17.63 -2.22
CA LEU A 223 -17.18 -18.08 -2.58
C LEU A 223 -17.18 -19.58 -2.92
N LEU A 224 -16.16 -20.07 -3.63
CA LEU A 224 -16.02 -21.49 -3.96
C LEU A 224 -15.92 -22.36 -2.70
N ARG A 225 -15.11 -21.93 -1.72
CA ARG A 225 -15.01 -22.63 -0.42
C ARG A 225 -16.36 -22.71 0.28
N ASN A 226 -17.11 -21.61 0.29
CA ASN A 226 -18.41 -21.54 0.94
C ASN A 226 -19.43 -22.45 0.23
N GLU A 227 -19.47 -22.43 -1.10
CA GLU A 227 -20.33 -23.31 -1.90
C GLU A 227 -19.97 -24.78 -1.69
N PHE A 228 -18.68 -25.12 -1.68
CA PHE A 228 -18.21 -26.48 -1.44
C PHE A 228 -18.68 -27.01 -0.07
N GLU A 229 -18.52 -26.21 1.00
CA GLU A 229 -18.98 -26.58 2.34
C GLU A 229 -20.51 -26.61 2.45
N HIS A 230 -21.23 -25.86 1.63
CA HIS A 230 -22.68 -25.92 1.54
C HIS A 230 -23.14 -27.24 0.91
N CYS A 231 -22.57 -27.63 -0.24
CA CYS A 231 -22.93 -28.89 -0.90
C CYS A 231 -22.44 -30.13 -0.16
N ARG A 232 -21.29 -30.05 0.52
CA ARG A 232 -20.84 -31.13 1.42
C ARG A 232 -21.84 -31.43 2.54
N ARG A 233 -22.50 -30.41 3.09
CA ARG A 233 -23.48 -30.58 4.19
C ARG A 233 -24.89 -30.89 3.71
N SER A 234 -25.29 -30.33 2.56
CA SER A 234 -26.69 -30.34 2.10
C SER A 234 -26.92 -31.29 0.94
N HIS A 235 -25.87 -31.96 0.45
CA HIS A 235 -25.89 -32.77 -0.77
C HIS A 235 -26.52 -32.04 -1.97
N CYS A 236 -26.20 -30.75 -2.13
CA CYS A 236 -26.71 -29.97 -3.26
C CYS A 236 -25.97 -30.28 -4.56
N THR A 237 -26.68 -30.06 -5.67
CA THR A 237 -26.08 -30.00 -7.00
C THR A 237 -25.36 -28.66 -7.15
N ALA A 238 -24.12 -28.64 -7.62
CA ALA A 238 -23.43 -27.42 -8.03
C ALA A 238 -22.42 -27.78 -9.12
N THR A 239 -22.08 -26.82 -9.97
CA THR A 239 -21.08 -27.01 -11.03
C THR A 239 -20.18 -25.80 -11.09
N ILE A 240 -18.87 -26.02 -11.25
CA ILE A 240 -17.92 -24.95 -11.51
C ILE A 240 -17.38 -25.04 -12.92
N LEU A 241 -16.98 -23.88 -13.44
CA LEU A 241 -16.38 -23.75 -14.76
C LEU A 241 -15.07 -23.01 -14.62
N LEU A 242 -14.03 -23.50 -15.31
CA LEU A 242 -12.83 -22.74 -15.62
C LEU A 242 -12.82 -22.45 -17.11
N ILE A 243 -12.53 -21.21 -17.46
CA ILE A 243 -12.67 -20.66 -18.80
C ILE A 243 -11.37 -19.93 -19.14
N ASP A 244 -10.85 -20.15 -20.34
CA ASP A 244 -9.64 -19.49 -20.84
C ASP A 244 -9.90 -18.93 -22.23
N ILE A 245 -9.39 -17.73 -22.52
CA ILE A 245 -9.49 -17.13 -23.85
C ILE A 245 -8.47 -17.77 -24.77
N ASP A 246 -8.95 -18.44 -25.82
CA ASP A 246 -8.08 -19.08 -26.78
C ASP A 246 -7.24 -18.05 -27.53
N HIS A 247 -5.94 -18.33 -27.65
CA HIS A 247 -5.00 -17.49 -28.38
C HIS A 247 -4.94 -16.02 -27.91
N PHE A 248 -5.26 -15.74 -26.64
CA PHE A 248 -5.25 -14.37 -26.10
C PHE A 248 -3.92 -13.62 -26.32
N LYS A 249 -2.79 -14.33 -26.17
CA LYS A 249 -1.47 -13.77 -26.48
C LYS A 249 -1.37 -13.29 -27.92
N ASN A 250 -1.91 -14.02 -28.89
CA ASN A 250 -1.92 -13.62 -30.30
C ASN A 250 -2.72 -12.33 -30.52
N ILE A 251 -3.83 -12.16 -29.81
CA ILE A 251 -4.64 -10.93 -29.87
C ILE A 251 -3.80 -9.74 -29.38
N ASN A 252 -3.12 -9.88 -28.24
CA ASN A 252 -2.24 -8.84 -27.71
C ASN A 252 -1.07 -8.54 -28.64
N ASP A 253 -0.40 -9.56 -29.15
CA ASP A 253 0.80 -9.42 -29.98
C ASP A 253 0.45 -8.81 -31.35
N THR A 254 -0.75 -9.08 -31.89
CA THR A 254 -1.19 -8.58 -33.21
C THR A 254 -1.85 -7.21 -33.14
N TRP A 255 -2.69 -6.96 -32.13
CA TRP A 255 -3.57 -5.78 -32.08
C TRP A 255 -3.29 -4.86 -30.87
N GLY A 256 -2.31 -5.20 -30.04
CA GLY A 256 -1.93 -4.46 -28.84
C GLY A 256 -2.77 -4.82 -27.61
N HIS A 257 -2.27 -4.43 -26.43
CA HIS A 257 -2.92 -4.71 -25.15
C HIS A 257 -4.33 -4.11 -25.02
N ASP A 258 -4.59 -2.94 -25.60
CA ASP A 258 -5.92 -2.33 -25.61
C ASP A 258 -6.98 -3.21 -26.29
N ALA A 259 -6.59 -3.99 -27.31
CA ALA A 259 -7.47 -4.92 -27.99
C ALA A 259 -7.74 -6.17 -27.14
N GLY A 260 -6.71 -6.69 -26.47
CA GLY A 260 -6.88 -7.75 -25.47
C GLY A 260 -7.79 -7.31 -24.34
N ASP A 261 -7.67 -6.06 -23.90
CA ASP A 261 -8.51 -5.52 -22.85
C ASP A 261 -9.99 -5.48 -23.24
N LYS A 262 -10.27 -5.05 -24.48
CA LYS A 262 -11.62 -5.10 -25.05
C LYS A 262 -12.13 -6.52 -25.20
N ALA A 263 -11.29 -7.49 -25.55
CA ALA A 263 -11.66 -8.90 -25.65
C ALA A 263 -12.10 -9.47 -24.28
N ILE A 264 -11.33 -9.19 -23.22
CA ILE A 264 -11.65 -9.57 -21.84
C ILE A 264 -13.00 -8.97 -21.41
N VAL A 265 -13.21 -7.67 -21.65
CA VAL A 265 -14.48 -7.00 -21.31
C VAL A 265 -15.65 -7.59 -22.10
N ALA A 266 -15.44 -7.89 -23.39
CA ALA A 266 -16.46 -8.49 -24.24
C ALA A 266 -16.89 -9.87 -23.75
N ILE A 267 -15.94 -10.77 -23.44
CA ILE A 267 -16.25 -12.08 -22.87
C ILE A 267 -16.92 -11.95 -21.52
N THR A 268 -16.44 -11.07 -20.65
CA THR A 268 -17.06 -10.82 -19.34
C THR A 268 -18.55 -10.50 -19.49
N ARG A 269 -18.91 -9.63 -20.44
CA ARG A 269 -20.31 -9.29 -20.72
C ARG A 269 -21.10 -10.49 -21.22
N GLN A 270 -20.53 -11.30 -22.12
CA GLN A 270 -21.19 -12.51 -22.61
C GLN A 270 -21.45 -13.52 -21.48
N LEU A 271 -20.51 -13.67 -20.55
CA LEU A 271 -20.70 -14.51 -19.36
C LEU A 271 -21.81 -13.95 -18.47
N GLN A 272 -21.77 -12.66 -18.13
CA GLN A 272 -22.77 -11.99 -17.30
C GLN A 272 -24.20 -12.05 -17.87
N MET A 273 -24.35 -12.01 -19.20
CA MET A 273 -25.65 -12.15 -19.87
C MET A 273 -26.14 -13.60 -20.00
N SER A 274 -25.28 -14.58 -19.68
CA SER A 274 -25.58 -16.00 -19.90
C SER A 274 -25.82 -16.76 -18.59
N VAL A 275 -25.16 -16.33 -17.51
CA VAL A 275 -25.36 -16.87 -16.16
C VAL A 275 -26.41 -16.05 -15.40
N ARG A 276 -27.04 -16.65 -14.39
CA ARG A 276 -28.04 -15.97 -13.56
C ARG A 276 -27.38 -15.11 -12.49
N SER A 277 -28.15 -14.19 -11.89
CA SER A 277 -27.66 -13.27 -10.84
C SER A 277 -27.12 -13.97 -9.58
N GLY A 278 -27.57 -15.20 -9.31
CA GLY A 278 -27.10 -16.02 -8.20
C GLY A 278 -25.76 -16.73 -8.44
N ASP A 279 -25.26 -16.74 -9.69
CA ASP A 279 -24.00 -17.38 -10.02
C ASP A 279 -22.83 -16.40 -9.84
N ALA A 280 -21.68 -16.92 -9.40
CA ALA A 280 -20.51 -16.10 -9.12
C ALA A 280 -19.48 -16.21 -10.25
N ILE A 281 -19.27 -15.13 -10.97
CA ILE A 281 -18.20 -15.00 -11.97
C ILE A 281 -16.98 -14.37 -11.30
N GLY A 282 -15.80 -14.92 -11.54
CA GLY A 282 -14.53 -14.37 -11.10
C GLY A 282 -13.50 -14.37 -12.22
N ARG A 283 -12.60 -13.38 -12.19
CA ARG A 283 -11.39 -13.35 -13.01
C ARG A 283 -10.26 -14.03 -12.23
N PHE A 284 -9.82 -15.18 -12.73
CA PHE A 284 -8.89 -16.09 -12.06
C PHE A 284 -7.42 -15.77 -12.41
N GLY A 285 -7.20 -15.26 -13.63
CA GLY A 285 -5.90 -14.90 -14.20
C GLY A 285 -6.05 -13.80 -15.25
N GLY A 286 -5.00 -13.52 -16.02
CA GLY A 286 -5.03 -12.46 -17.05
C GLY A 286 -6.19 -12.64 -18.03
N ASP A 287 -6.31 -13.84 -18.58
CA ASP A 287 -7.29 -14.31 -19.56
C ASP A 287 -8.15 -15.49 -19.05
N GLU A 288 -8.00 -15.84 -17.78
CA GLU A 288 -8.74 -16.94 -17.16
C GLU A 288 -9.92 -16.42 -16.34
N PHE A 289 -11.08 -17.04 -16.53
CA PHE A 289 -12.29 -16.80 -15.76
C PHE A 289 -12.73 -18.07 -15.06
N ALA A 290 -13.47 -17.89 -13.98
CA ALA A 290 -14.06 -18.98 -13.23
C ALA A 290 -15.51 -18.65 -12.90
N VAL A 291 -16.40 -19.64 -12.94
CA VAL A 291 -17.83 -19.47 -12.66
C VAL A 291 -18.28 -20.53 -11.65
N ILE A 292 -19.02 -20.12 -10.64
CA ILE A 292 -19.73 -21.01 -9.71
C ILE A 292 -21.21 -20.96 -10.08
N MET A 293 -21.76 -22.12 -10.47
CA MET A 293 -23.18 -22.29 -10.73
C MET A 293 -23.78 -23.17 -9.64
N SER A 294 -24.28 -22.54 -8.57
CA SER A 294 -24.95 -23.22 -7.46
C SER A 294 -26.21 -23.95 -7.97
N GLN A 295 -26.68 -25.01 -7.34
CA GLN A 295 -27.94 -25.69 -7.73
C GLN A 295 -28.07 -26.00 -9.23
N THR A 296 -26.95 -26.29 -9.91
CA THR A 296 -26.89 -26.44 -11.37
C THR A 296 -26.12 -27.70 -11.72
N ALA A 297 -26.76 -28.59 -12.49
CA ALA A 297 -26.14 -29.82 -13.01
C ALA A 297 -25.23 -29.52 -14.22
N ALA A 298 -24.31 -30.44 -14.52
CA ALA A 298 -23.32 -30.27 -15.58
C ALA A 298 -23.98 -30.00 -16.95
N GLU A 299 -25.07 -30.69 -17.26
CA GLU A 299 -25.81 -30.58 -18.52
C GLU A 299 -26.34 -29.15 -18.73
N SER A 300 -26.84 -28.54 -17.65
CA SER A 300 -27.32 -27.16 -17.67
C SER A 300 -26.18 -26.16 -17.85
N ALA A 301 -25.04 -26.39 -17.17
CA ALA A 301 -23.84 -25.57 -17.34
C ALA A 301 -23.29 -25.65 -18.78
N ILE A 302 -23.26 -26.84 -19.37
CA ILE A 302 -22.88 -27.06 -20.78
C ILE A 302 -23.83 -26.29 -21.71
N ALA A 303 -25.14 -26.40 -21.50
CA ALA A 303 -26.11 -25.66 -22.32
C ALA A 303 -25.92 -24.13 -22.22
N VAL A 304 -25.53 -23.60 -21.06
CA VAL A 304 -25.18 -22.19 -20.91
C VAL A 304 -23.94 -21.85 -21.72
N MET A 305 -22.89 -22.67 -21.63
CA MET A 305 -21.66 -22.45 -22.37
C MET A 305 -21.84 -22.59 -23.88
N SER A 306 -22.69 -23.49 -24.36
CA SER A 306 -23.06 -23.57 -25.78
C SER A 306 -23.67 -22.26 -26.29
N ARG A 307 -24.50 -21.59 -25.49
CA ARG A 307 -25.03 -20.25 -25.84
C ARG A 307 -23.92 -19.19 -25.85
N VAL A 308 -22.97 -19.26 -24.93
CA VAL A 308 -21.81 -18.36 -24.90
C VAL A 308 -20.96 -18.55 -26.16
N HIS A 309 -20.63 -19.79 -26.53
CA HIS A 309 -19.89 -20.12 -27.75
C HIS A 309 -20.58 -19.54 -28.99
N ALA A 310 -21.88 -19.81 -29.18
CA ALA A 310 -22.62 -19.29 -30.33
C ALA A 310 -22.66 -17.74 -30.39
N ARG A 311 -22.78 -17.08 -29.24
CA ARG A 311 -22.71 -15.60 -29.16
C ARG A 311 -21.33 -15.08 -29.53
N LEU A 312 -20.26 -15.74 -29.07
CA LEU A 312 -18.88 -15.37 -29.36
C LEU A 312 -18.52 -15.56 -30.84
N GLU A 313 -19.05 -16.59 -31.51
CA GLU A 313 -18.84 -16.81 -32.95
C GLU A 313 -19.34 -15.64 -33.82
N THR A 314 -20.42 -14.98 -33.39
CA THR A 314 -21.01 -13.83 -34.09
C THR A 314 -20.47 -12.48 -33.60
N LEU A 315 -19.66 -12.49 -32.54
CA LEU A 315 -19.17 -11.27 -31.91
C LEU A 315 -17.90 -10.79 -32.61
N SER A 316 -17.99 -9.65 -33.29
CA SER A 316 -16.83 -8.97 -33.85
C SER A 316 -16.32 -7.90 -32.88
N LEU A 317 -15.02 -7.94 -32.56
CA LEU A 317 -14.36 -6.87 -31.81
C LEU A 317 -14.06 -5.72 -32.78
N PRO A 318 -14.52 -4.48 -32.54
CA PRO A 318 -14.28 -3.36 -33.46
C PRO A 318 -12.79 -3.09 -33.74
N CYS A 319 -11.91 -3.42 -32.78
CA CYS A 319 -10.45 -3.30 -32.91
C CYS A 319 -9.76 -4.52 -33.53
N ALA A 320 -10.44 -5.65 -33.65
CA ALA A 320 -9.94 -6.88 -34.26
C ALA A 320 -11.07 -7.59 -35.03
N PRO A 321 -11.57 -7.02 -36.14
CA PRO A 321 -12.83 -7.45 -36.75
C PRO A 321 -12.76 -8.86 -37.35
N LYS A 322 -11.55 -9.33 -37.64
CA LYS A 322 -11.26 -10.61 -38.33
C LYS A 322 -10.81 -11.73 -37.38
N GLU A 323 -10.59 -11.44 -36.10
CA GLU A 323 -10.13 -12.44 -35.14
C GLU A 323 -11.35 -13.01 -34.38
N PRO A 324 -11.70 -14.29 -34.56
CA PRO A 324 -12.83 -14.88 -33.86
C PRO A 324 -12.46 -15.05 -32.38
N LEU A 325 -13.28 -14.52 -31.49
CA LEU A 325 -13.10 -14.69 -30.07
C LEU A 325 -13.59 -16.07 -29.66
N ARG A 326 -12.70 -16.94 -29.16
CA ARG A 326 -13.02 -18.30 -28.72
C ARG A 326 -12.57 -18.50 -27.29
N ILE A 327 -13.26 -19.41 -26.60
CA ILE A 327 -12.92 -19.79 -25.24
C ILE A 327 -12.81 -21.31 -25.16
N SER A 328 -11.92 -21.81 -24.31
CA SER A 328 -11.92 -23.20 -23.86
C SER A 328 -12.53 -23.26 -22.47
N VAL A 329 -13.38 -24.26 -22.21
CA VAL A 329 -14.12 -24.38 -20.95
C VAL A 329 -13.98 -25.77 -20.35
N GLY A 330 -13.55 -25.83 -19.08
CA GLY A 330 -13.58 -27.04 -18.26
C GLY A 330 -14.73 -26.98 -17.26
N VAL A 331 -15.63 -27.95 -17.30
CA VAL A 331 -16.81 -28.07 -16.44
C VAL A 331 -16.58 -29.17 -15.41
N ALA A 332 -16.77 -28.87 -14.13
CA ALA A 332 -16.71 -29.89 -13.08
C ALA A 332 -17.96 -29.83 -12.20
N PRO A 333 -18.89 -30.79 -12.32
CA PRO A 333 -19.95 -30.95 -11.33
C PRO A 333 -19.36 -31.29 -9.97
N TRP A 334 -19.98 -30.80 -8.90
CA TRP A 334 -19.66 -31.23 -7.55
C TRP A 334 -20.04 -32.70 -7.36
N GLY A 335 -19.24 -33.43 -6.59
CA GLY A 335 -19.55 -34.78 -6.18
C GLY A 335 -18.94 -35.12 -4.82
N PRO A 336 -19.48 -36.14 -4.13
CA PRO A 336 -19.07 -36.51 -2.77
C PRO A 336 -17.63 -37.04 -2.69
N GLN A 337 -17.00 -37.38 -3.82
CA GLN A 337 -15.62 -37.84 -3.89
C GLN A 337 -14.59 -36.74 -3.57
N PHE A 338 -14.96 -35.47 -3.66
CA PHE A 338 -14.06 -34.37 -3.35
C PHE A 338 -13.99 -34.15 -1.85
N VAL A 339 -12.79 -34.30 -1.27
CA VAL A 339 -12.54 -34.08 0.16
C VAL A 339 -12.37 -32.59 0.46
N HIS A 340 -11.87 -31.83 -0.53
CA HIS A 340 -11.57 -30.42 -0.38
C HIS A 340 -11.85 -29.64 -1.67
N TYR A 341 -12.28 -28.37 -1.58
CA TYR A 341 -12.65 -27.53 -2.74
C TYR A 341 -11.54 -27.43 -3.80
N ARG A 342 -10.27 -27.60 -3.42
CA ARG A 342 -9.12 -27.61 -4.34
C ARG A 342 -9.13 -28.81 -5.29
N GLU A 343 -9.63 -29.95 -4.85
CA GLU A 343 -9.78 -31.14 -5.71
C GLU A 343 -10.87 -30.92 -6.74
N TRP A 344 -11.98 -30.30 -6.33
CA TRP A 344 -13.04 -29.89 -7.24
C TRP A 344 -12.55 -28.89 -8.29
N LEU A 345 -11.80 -27.86 -7.86
CA LEU A 345 -11.14 -26.91 -8.76
C LEU A 345 -10.16 -27.59 -9.72
N LYS A 346 -9.36 -28.54 -9.21
CA LYS A 346 -8.42 -29.32 -10.03
C LYS A 346 -9.14 -30.17 -11.08
N ALA A 347 -10.32 -30.70 -10.78
CA ALA A 347 -11.12 -31.43 -11.77
C ALA A 347 -11.55 -30.53 -12.94
N ALA A 348 -11.95 -29.28 -12.66
CA ALA A 348 -12.27 -28.29 -13.70
C ALA A 348 -11.03 -27.91 -14.52
N ASP A 349 -9.86 -27.78 -13.89
CA ASP A 349 -8.59 -27.48 -14.56
C ASP A 349 -8.18 -28.60 -15.52
N VAL A 350 -8.29 -29.86 -15.08
CA VAL A 350 -8.05 -31.03 -15.94
C VAL A 350 -9.02 -31.05 -17.13
N ALA A 351 -10.29 -30.72 -16.93
CA ALA A 351 -11.26 -30.61 -18.02
C ALA A 351 -10.92 -29.48 -19.00
N LEU A 352 -10.52 -28.31 -18.49
CA LEU A 352 -10.09 -27.18 -19.31
C LEU A 352 -8.84 -27.54 -20.14
N TYR A 353 -7.88 -28.24 -19.54
CA TYR A 353 -6.70 -28.74 -20.25
C TYR A 353 -7.07 -29.70 -21.37
N LYS A 354 -8.04 -30.61 -21.15
CA LYS A 354 -8.59 -31.47 -22.21
C LYS A 354 -9.22 -30.64 -23.34
N ALA A 355 -9.99 -29.61 -23.03
CA ALA A 355 -10.59 -28.72 -24.03
C ALA A 355 -9.52 -28.04 -24.91
N LYS A 356 -8.44 -27.54 -24.28
CA LYS A 356 -7.30 -26.93 -24.99
C LYS A 356 -6.58 -27.93 -25.91
N ASN A 357 -6.41 -29.18 -25.49
CA ASN A 357 -5.74 -30.22 -26.28
C ASN A 357 -6.63 -30.81 -27.38
N ALA A 358 -7.94 -30.82 -27.19
CA ALA A 358 -8.92 -31.34 -28.15
C ALA A 358 -9.33 -30.30 -29.22
N GLY A 359 -8.45 -29.32 -29.49
CA GLY A 359 -8.62 -28.34 -30.57
C GLY A 359 -9.12 -26.95 -30.15
N ARG A 360 -9.28 -26.68 -28.84
CA ARG A 360 -9.79 -25.40 -28.30
C ARG A 360 -11.23 -25.08 -28.72
N GLY A 361 -11.77 -23.93 -28.31
CA GLY A 361 -13.10 -23.45 -28.73
C GLY A 361 -14.25 -24.37 -28.31
N ARG A 362 -14.11 -25.07 -27.17
CA ARG A 362 -15.02 -26.14 -26.76
C ARG A 362 -15.17 -26.27 -25.26
N THR A 363 -16.17 -27.04 -24.87
CA THR A 363 -16.48 -27.34 -23.47
C THR A 363 -16.21 -28.82 -23.20
N GLU A 364 -15.43 -29.12 -22.18
CA GLU A 364 -15.16 -30.49 -21.72
C GLU A 364 -15.60 -30.67 -20.26
N VAL A 365 -16.06 -31.87 -19.91
CA VAL A 365 -16.53 -32.19 -18.56
C VAL A 365 -15.47 -33.03 -17.84
N ALA A 366 -15.27 -32.77 -16.55
CA ALA A 366 -14.46 -33.61 -15.70
C ALA A 366 -15.05 -35.03 -15.62
N ALA A 367 -14.19 -36.03 -15.83
CA ALA A 367 -14.57 -37.45 -15.84
C ALA A 367 -14.77 -38.00 -14.43
#